data_AF-A0AB37S874-F1
#
_entry.id   AF-A0AB37S874-F1
#
_cell.length_a   1.000
_cell.length_b   1.000
_cell.length_c   1.000
_cell.angle_alpha   90.00
_cell.angle_beta   90.00
_cell.angle_gamma   90.00
#
_symmetry.space_group_name_H-M   'P 1'
#
loop_
_entity.id
_entity.type
_entity.pdbx_description
1 polymer ?
#
loop_
_entity_poly.entity_id
_entity_poly.type
_entity_poly.pdbx_seq_one_letter_code
_entity_poly.pdbx_strand_id
1 'polypeptide(L)'
;MDARLIEMVRDEADSPLWGELEISPETDLCVDLEISDRAMLRLMRRLSDEFGVDMSDFDIDYYYPSRKMRFGQFLMEVLRSPFSAGARDKILERPLTIKMMESAIETGRWRI
;
A
#
# COMPACT_ATOMS: atom_id res chain seq x y z
N MET A 1 -4.55 0.99 15.99
CA MET A 1 -3.24 0.72 15.37
C MET A 1 -2.40 -0.24 16.20
N ASP A 2 -2.38 -1.49 15.77
CA ASP A 2 -1.52 -2.56 16.31
C ASP A 2 -0.04 -2.20 16.03
N ALA A 3 0.80 -2.20 17.07
CA ALA A 3 2.22 -1.86 16.94
C ALA A 3 2.97 -2.81 15.99
N ARG A 4 2.56 -4.08 15.92
CA ARG A 4 3.16 -5.09 15.02
C ARG A 4 2.86 -4.78 13.56
N LEU A 5 1.66 -4.28 13.26
CA LEU A 5 1.30 -3.84 11.91
C LEU A 5 2.19 -2.66 11.49
N ILE A 6 2.41 -1.72 12.39
CA ILE A 6 3.25 -0.55 12.11
C ILE A 6 4.72 -0.92 11.91
N GLU A 7 5.26 -1.83 12.72
CA GLU A 7 6.61 -2.36 12.50
C GLU A 7 6.70 -3.12 11.17
N MET A 8 5.73 -3.98 10.85
CA MET A 8 5.71 -4.72 9.58
C MET A 8 5.67 -3.78 8.36
N VAL A 9 4.83 -2.75 8.40
CA VAL A 9 4.77 -1.73 7.33
C VAL A 9 6.09 -0.95 7.25
N ARG A 10 6.71 -0.67 8.41
CA ARG A 10 8.01 0.00 8.48
C ARG A 10 9.17 -0.83 7.96
N ASP A 11 9.12 -2.14 8.09
CA ASP A 11 10.17 -3.00 7.53
C ASP A 11 10.12 -3.03 6.01
N GLU A 12 8.94 -2.85 5.41
CA GLU A 12 8.73 -3.10 3.98
C GLU A 12 8.75 -1.85 3.11
N ALA A 13 8.52 -0.63 3.63
CA ALA A 13 8.61 0.53 2.74
C ALA A 13 10.06 0.79 2.29
N ASP A 14 10.22 1.25 1.05
CA ASP A 14 11.55 1.41 0.46
C ASP A 14 12.16 2.79 0.82
N SER A 15 11.45 3.64 1.59
CA SER A 15 11.80 5.05 1.79
C SER A 15 12.58 5.34 3.09
N PRO A 16 13.74 6.02 3.04
CA PRO A 16 14.57 6.33 4.21
C PRO A 16 13.99 7.39 5.18
N LEU A 17 12.74 7.85 4.99
CA LEU A 17 12.09 8.90 5.81
C LEU A 17 11.51 8.39 7.15
N TRP A 18 11.92 7.19 7.56
CA TRP A 18 11.42 6.44 8.72
C TRP A 18 11.43 7.14 10.08
N GLY A 19 12.14 8.25 10.21
CA GLY A 19 12.23 9.02 11.45
C GLY A 19 11.12 10.07 11.65
N GLU A 20 10.46 10.53 10.58
CA GLU A 20 9.56 11.69 10.64
C GLU A 20 8.13 11.40 10.14
N LEU A 21 7.92 10.31 9.40
CA LEU A 21 6.60 10.01 8.85
C LEU A 21 5.70 9.36 9.92
N GLU A 22 4.74 10.14 10.41
CA GLU A 22 3.66 9.64 11.26
C GLU A 22 2.70 8.79 10.42
N ILE A 23 2.79 7.47 10.56
CA ILE A 23 1.87 6.54 9.91
C ILE A 23 0.50 6.67 10.59
N SER A 24 -0.52 6.94 9.80
CA SER A 24 -1.91 7.07 10.25
C SER A 24 -2.79 6.02 9.54
N PRO A 25 -4.03 5.78 10.02
CA PRO A 25 -4.95 4.85 9.35
C PRO A 25 -5.25 5.22 7.89
N GLU A 26 -5.20 6.51 7.54
CA GLU A 26 -5.49 7.01 6.19
C GLU A 26 -4.25 7.03 5.27
N THR A 27 -3.08 6.66 5.80
CA THR A 27 -1.84 6.58 5.02
C THR A 27 -1.98 5.54 3.91
N ASP A 28 -1.76 5.97 2.66
CA ASP A 28 -1.76 5.10 1.48
C ASP A 28 -0.41 4.42 1.29
N LEU A 29 -0.44 3.09 1.13
CA LEU A 29 0.76 2.28 1.01
C LEU A 29 1.62 2.63 -0.22
N CYS A 30 1.01 2.98 -1.35
CA CYS A 30 1.75 3.24 -2.58
C CYS A 30 2.17 4.72 -2.71
N VAL A 31 1.31 5.65 -2.30
CA VAL A 31 1.53 7.09 -2.48
C VAL A 31 2.34 7.69 -1.34
N ASP A 32 1.95 7.42 -0.10
CA ASP A 32 2.56 8.08 1.06
C ASP A 32 3.82 7.35 1.52
N LEU A 33 3.84 6.02 1.38
CA LEU A 33 4.97 5.18 1.79
C LEU A 33 5.89 4.80 0.63
N GLU A 34 5.53 5.13 -0.60
CA GLU A 34 6.29 4.81 -1.82
C GLU A 34 6.67 3.31 -1.92
N ILE A 35 5.80 2.41 -1.42
CA ILE A 35 6.04 0.96 -1.43
C ILE A 35 6.09 0.46 -2.87
N SER A 36 7.22 -0.16 -3.26
CA SER A 36 7.34 -0.78 -4.58
C SER A 36 6.44 -2.01 -4.73
N ASP A 37 6.17 -2.43 -5.98
CA ASP A 37 5.41 -3.66 -6.26
C ASP A 37 5.91 -4.90 -5.49
N ARG A 38 7.24 -5.03 -5.38
CA ARG A 38 7.85 -6.18 -4.71
C ARG A 38 7.67 -6.09 -3.20
N ALA A 39 7.81 -4.89 -2.64
CA ALA A 39 7.56 -4.62 -1.24
C ALA A 39 6.08 -4.82 -0.88
N MET A 40 5.17 -4.38 -1.74
CA MET A 40 3.73 -4.60 -1.58
C MET A 40 3.39 -6.08 -1.50
N LEU A 41 3.92 -6.91 -2.41
CA LEU A 41 3.69 -8.36 -2.38
C LEU A 41 4.24 -9.02 -1.12
N ARG A 42 5.40 -8.57 -0.61
CA ARG A 42 5.95 -9.08 0.65
C ARG A 42 5.10 -8.65 1.83
N LEU A 43 4.69 -7.38 1.88
CA LEU A 43 3.84 -6.83 2.92
C LEU A 43 2.51 -7.58 3.03
N MET A 44 1.82 -7.80 1.91
CA MET A 44 0.54 -8.52 1.89
C MET A 44 0.69 -10.00 2.25
N ARG A 45 1.82 -10.62 1.90
CA ARG A 45 2.14 -11.97 2.35
C ARG A 45 2.38 -12.02 3.86
N ARG A 46 3.18 -11.11 4.41
CA ARG A 46 3.43 -11.03 5.85
C ARG A 46 2.15 -10.75 6.63
N LEU A 47 1.25 -9.94 6.09
CA LEU A 47 -0.07 -9.71 6.67
C LEU A 47 -0.84 -11.04 6.84
N SER A 48 -0.82 -11.90 5.83
CA SER A 48 -1.44 -13.23 5.89
C SER A 48 -0.71 -14.15 6.88
N ASP A 49 0.62 -14.22 6.79
CA ASP A 49 1.44 -15.15 7.59
C ASP A 49 1.47 -14.78 9.09
N GLU A 50 1.57 -13.49 9.43
CA GLU A 50 1.72 -13.00 10.81
C GLU A 50 0.38 -12.77 11.53
N PHE A 51 -0.67 -12.37 10.80
CA PHE A 51 -1.97 -12.05 11.37
C PHE A 51 -3.07 -13.05 11.00
N GLY A 52 -2.78 -14.05 10.18
CA GLY A 52 -3.75 -15.08 9.79
C GLY A 52 -4.87 -14.55 8.90
N VAL A 53 -4.63 -13.47 8.16
CA VAL A 53 -5.63 -12.85 7.29
C VAL A 53 -5.80 -13.68 6.02
N ASP A 54 -7.06 -14.03 5.73
CA ASP A 54 -7.45 -14.62 4.45
C ASP A 54 -7.38 -13.58 3.33
N MET A 55 -6.44 -13.76 2.40
CA MET A 55 -6.18 -12.83 1.28
C MET A 55 -6.88 -13.24 -0.02
N SER A 56 -7.81 -14.21 0.02
CA SER A 56 -8.46 -14.73 -1.20
C SER A 56 -9.18 -13.66 -2.03
N ASP A 57 -9.69 -12.63 -1.36
CA ASP A 57 -10.36 -11.49 -1.98
C ASP A 57 -9.41 -10.29 -2.19
N PHE A 58 -8.09 -10.43 -2.04
CA PHE A 58 -7.17 -9.33 -2.33
C PHE A 58 -6.84 -9.24 -3.82
N ASP A 59 -7.09 -8.08 -4.42
CA ASP A 59 -6.72 -7.78 -5.80
C ASP A 59 -6.02 -6.42 -5.90
N ILE A 60 -4.72 -6.42 -6.20
CA ILE A 60 -3.95 -5.17 -6.36
C ILE A 60 -4.44 -4.34 -7.56
N ASP A 61 -5.02 -4.98 -8.58
CA ASP A 61 -5.54 -4.31 -9.77
C ASP A 61 -6.83 -3.54 -9.47
N TYR A 62 -7.53 -3.91 -8.40
CA TYR A 62 -8.68 -3.15 -7.91
C TYR A 62 -8.28 -1.77 -7.38
N TYR A 63 -7.15 -1.69 -6.67
CA TYR A 63 -6.64 -0.46 -6.07
C TYR A 63 -5.85 0.37 -7.08
N TYR A 64 -5.07 -0.29 -7.95
CA TYR A 64 -4.18 0.37 -8.90
C TYR A 64 -4.40 -0.13 -10.34
N PRO A 65 -5.55 0.18 -10.97
CA PRO A 65 -5.95 -0.37 -12.27
C PRO A 65 -5.05 0.03 -13.46
N SER A 66 -4.19 1.04 -13.28
CA SER A 66 -3.18 1.45 -14.27
C SER A 66 -2.09 0.38 -14.53
N ARG A 67 -2.07 -0.73 -13.77
CA ARG A 67 -1.12 -1.86 -13.91
C ARG A 67 -1.14 -2.56 -15.28
N LYS A 68 -2.21 -2.42 -16.07
CA LYS A 68 -2.22 -2.90 -17.48
C LYS A 68 -1.29 -2.12 -18.41
N MET A 69 -0.74 -0.98 -17.98
CA MET A 69 0.31 -0.26 -18.69
C MET A 69 1.57 -0.21 -17.83
N ARG A 70 2.60 -1.00 -18.21
CA ARG A 70 4.00 -0.97 -17.73
C ARG A 70 4.19 -0.17 -16.42
N PHE A 71 3.73 -0.73 -15.30
CA PHE A 71 3.60 -0.05 -14.00
C PHE A 71 4.90 0.61 -13.50
N GLY A 72 6.05 -0.01 -13.78
CA GLY A 72 7.35 0.60 -13.46
C GLY A 72 7.67 1.90 -14.21
N GLN A 73 7.06 2.13 -15.38
CA GLN A 73 7.18 3.40 -16.12
C GLN A 73 6.20 4.46 -15.59
N PHE A 74 4.98 4.04 -15.24
CA PHE A 74 3.98 4.93 -14.63
C PHE A 74 4.42 5.43 -13.25
N LEU A 75 4.89 4.54 -12.37
CA LEU A 75 5.48 4.93 -11.08
C LEU A 75 6.68 5.86 -11.27
N MET A 76 7.57 5.59 -12.25
CA MET A 76 8.68 6.51 -12.56
C MET A 76 8.24 7.88 -13.06
N GLU A 77 7.18 7.98 -13.86
CA GLU A 77 6.62 9.25 -14.30
C GLU A 77 5.95 10.03 -13.16
N VAL A 78 5.22 9.33 -12.30
CA VAL A 78 4.57 9.90 -11.12
C VAL A 78 5.61 10.34 -10.08
N LEU A 79 6.64 9.54 -9.83
CA LEU A 79 7.78 9.87 -8.95
C LEU A 79 8.63 11.04 -9.51
N ARG A 80 8.72 11.19 -10.84
CA ARG A 80 9.36 12.36 -11.46
C ARG A 80 8.55 13.65 -11.31
N SER A 81 7.23 13.55 -11.13
CA SER A 81 6.37 14.73 -10.95
C SER A 81 5.17 14.44 -10.04
N PRO A 82 5.39 14.35 -8.71
CA PRO A 82 4.33 14.08 -7.72
C PRO A 82 3.31 15.23 -7.59
N PHE A 83 3.54 16.34 -8.29
CA PHE A 83 2.68 17.54 -8.33
C PHE A 83 1.86 17.67 -9.63
N SER A 84 1.98 16.74 -10.58
CA SER A 84 1.19 16.81 -11.81
C SER A 84 -0.26 16.33 -11.55
N ALA A 85 -1.23 17.20 -11.86
CA ALA A 85 -2.66 16.94 -11.59
C ALA A 85 -3.16 15.63 -12.23
N GLY A 86 -2.65 15.26 -13.42
CA GLY A 86 -3.05 14.04 -14.11
C GLY A 86 -2.47 12.73 -13.56
N ALA A 87 -1.41 12.79 -12.75
CA ALA A 87 -0.85 11.64 -12.02
C ALA A 87 -1.68 11.32 -10.77
N ARG A 88 -2.07 12.37 -10.05
CA ARG A 88 -2.97 12.28 -8.89
C ARG A 88 -4.33 11.73 -9.31
N ASP A 89 -4.96 12.32 -10.33
CA ASP A 89 -6.31 11.91 -10.77
C ASP A 89 -6.42 10.43 -11.22
N LYS A 90 -5.32 9.80 -11.65
CA LYS A 90 -5.30 8.38 -12.06
C LYS A 90 -5.02 7.38 -10.92
N ILE A 91 -4.42 7.85 -9.82
CA ILE A 91 -4.12 7.03 -8.63
C ILE A 91 -5.23 7.19 -7.57
N LEU A 92 -6.00 8.28 -7.64
CA LEU A 92 -6.96 8.69 -6.61
C LEU A 92 -8.28 7.92 -6.56
N GLU A 93 -8.56 6.96 -7.44
CA GLU A 93 -9.90 6.32 -7.40
C GLU A 93 -10.08 5.42 -6.16
N ARG A 94 -9.02 4.70 -5.71
CA ARG A 94 -9.13 3.68 -4.64
C ARG A 94 -7.83 3.48 -3.86
N PRO A 95 -7.56 4.29 -2.81
CA PRO A 95 -6.36 4.13 -2.01
C PRO A 95 -6.35 2.79 -1.26
N LEU A 96 -5.15 2.21 -1.11
CA LEU A 96 -4.90 1.03 -0.29
C LEU A 96 -4.28 1.50 1.02
N THR A 97 -5.11 1.66 2.07
CA THR A 97 -4.69 2.33 3.30
C THR A 97 -4.39 1.38 4.46
N ILE A 98 -3.68 1.88 5.48
CA ILE A 98 -3.40 1.17 6.73
C ILE A 98 -4.69 0.70 7.41
N LYS A 99 -5.75 1.50 7.39
CA LYS A 99 -7.06 1.15 7.96
C LYS A 99 -7.67 -0.10 7.34
N MET A 100 -7.43 -0.34 6.05
CA MET A 100 -7.87 -1.56 5.38
C MET A 100 -7.13 -2.78 5.92
N MET A 101 -5.82 -2.65 6.18
CA MET A 101 -5.04 -3.70 6.83
C MET A 101 -5.53 -3.96 8.25
N GLU A 102 -5.81 -2.91 9.04
CA GLU A 102 -6.40 -3.05 10.37
C GLU A 102 -7.73 -3.81 10.32
N SER A 103 -8.62 -3.41 9.41
CA SER A 103 -9.93 -4.05 9.25
C SER A 103 -9.80 -5.51 8.83
N ALA A 104 -8.83 -5.85 7.99
CA ALA A 104 -8.58 -7.21 7.56
C ALA A 104 -8.05 -8.08 8.72
N ILE A 105 -7.21 -7.53 9.60
CA ILE A 105 -6.74 -8.19 10.83
C ILE A 105 -7.92 -8.44 11.77
N GLU A 106 -8.75 -7.42 12.02
CA GLU A 106 -9.90 -7.52 12.92
C GLU A 106 -10.94 -8.53 12.44
N THR A 107 -11.15 -8.62 11.13
CA THR A 107 -12.13 -9.53 10.53
C THR A 107 -11.56 -10.89 10.13
N GLY A 108 -10.23 -11.06 10.17
CA GLY A 108 -9.51 -12.25 9.72
C GLY A 108 -9.55 -12.48 8.21
N ARG A 109 -10.02 -11.50 7.41
CA ARG A 109 -10.15 -11.63 5.95
C ARG A 109 -10.05 -10.27 5.26
N TRP A 110 -9.36 -10.22 4.13
CA TRP A 110 -9.36 -9.07 3.25
C TRP A 110 -10.74 -8.88 2.60
N ARG A 111 -11.27 -7.65 2.61
CA ARG A 111 -12.52 -7.32 1.93
C ARG A 111 -12.33 -6.07 1.08
N ILE A 112 -12.71 -6.20 -0.18
CA ILE A 112 -12.70 -5.11 -1.15
C ILE A 112 -13.99 -4.28 -1.02
#